data_AF-A0A954BK58-F1
#
_entry.id   AF-A0A954BK58-F1
#
_cell.length_a   1.000
_cell.length_b   1.000
_cell.length_c   1.000
_cell.angle_alpha   90.00
_cell.angle_beta   90.00
_cell.angle_gamma   90.00
#
_symmetry.space_group_name_H-M   'P 1'
#
loop_
_entity.id
_entity.type
_entity.pdbx_description
1 polymer ?
#
loop_
_entity_poly.entity_id
_entity_poly.type
_entity_poly.pdbx_seq_one_letter_code
_entity_poly.pdbx_strand_id
1 'polypeptide(L)' 'MKLVVVESPAKAKTINKYLGKDYKVLASYGHIRDLPSKNGSVDPENDFEMVWEADSKS' A
#
# COMPACT_ATOMS: atom_id res chain seq x y z
N MET A 1 3.63 7.08 20.53
CA MET A 1 4.10 7.25 19.14
C MET A 1 3.16 6.53 18.20
N LYS A 2 2.50 7.25 17.29
CA LYS A 2 1.49 6.73 16.35
C LYS A 2 2.10 6.54 14.96
N LEU A 3 1.62 5.57 14.19
CA LEU A 3 2.08 5.30 12.82
C LEU A 3 1.06 5.86 11.81
N VAL A 4 1.57 6.52 10.77
CA VAL A 4 0.79 6.97 9.60
C VAL A 4 1.49 6.44 8.36
N VAL A 5 0.73 5.80 7.47
CA VAL A 5 1.24 5.32 6.17
C VAL A 5 0.62 6.17 5.07
N VAL A 6 1.44 6.61 4.13
CA VAL A 6 1.03 7.41 2.97
C VAL A 6 1.62 6.83 1.70
N GLU A 7 1.05 7.16 0.56
CA GLU A 7 1.45 6.56 -0.71
C GLU A 7 2.87 6.94 -1.15
N SER A 8 3.26 8.22 -1.03
CA SER A 8 4.50 8.73 -1.62
C SER A 8 5.48 9.32 -0.60
N PRO A 9 6.81 9.25 -0.85
CA PRO A 9 7.82 9.84 0.02
C PRO A 9 7.66 11.34 0.23
N ALA A 10 7.21 12.06 -0.81
CA ALA A 10 6.96 13.49 -0.74
C ALA A 10 5.83 13.82 0.26
N LYS A 11 4.71 13.07 0.21
CA LYS A 11 3.62 13.20 1.19
C LYS A 11 4.12 12.91 2.60
N ALA A 12 4.93 11.86 2.78
CA ALA A 12 5.45 11.46 4.09
C ALA A 12 6.28 12.59 4.73
N LYS A 13 7.21 13.18 3.95
CA LYS A 13 8.03 14.30 4.41
C LYS A 13 7.19 15.52 4.81
N THR A 14 6.17 15.86 4.03
CA THR A 14 5.30 17.01 4.31
C THR A 14 4.43 16.79 5.54
N ILE A 15 3.78 15.63 5.66
CA ILE A 15 2.89 15.32 6.78
C ILE A 15 3.68 15.19 8.09
N ASN A 16 4.88 14.60 8.05
CA ASN A 16 5.74 14.50 9.23
C ASN A 16 6.14 15.88 9.80
N LYS A 17 6.31 16.89 8.94
CA LYS A 17 6.55 18.27 9.39
C LYS A 17 5.36 18.86 10.15
N TYR A 18 4.14 18.50 9.78
CA TYR A 18 2.93 19.00 10.44
C TYR A 18 2.62 18.26 11.76
N LEU A 19 2.80 16.94 11.78
CA LEU A 19 2.42 16.11 12.92
C LEU A 19 3.49 16.04 14.03
N GLY A 20 4.75 16.29 13.69
CA GLY A 20 5.84 16.31 14.66
C GLY A 20 6.20 14.93 15.23
N LYS A 21 6.91 14.93 16.36
CA LYS A 21 7.64 13.76 16.88
C LYS A 21 6.75 12.65 17.45
N ASP A 22 5.47 12.94 17.71
CA ASP A 22 4.52 11.95 18.22
C ASP A 22 4.09 10.95 17.14
N TYR A 23 4.41 11.23 15.88
CA TYR A 23 4.07 10.42 14.72
C TYR A 23 5.32 9.91 13.99
N LYS A 24 5.23 8.66 13.54
CA LYS A 24 6.11 8.10 12.52
C LYS A 24 5.32 8.03 11.23
N VAL A 25 5.78 8.74 10.19
CA VAL A 25 5.12 8.74 8.88
C VAL A 25 5.98 7.94 7.88
N LEU A 26 5.40 6.89 7.30
CA LEU A 26 6.07 6.01 6.32
C LEU A 26 5.40 6.10 4.96
N ALA A 27 6.18 5.96 3.89
CA ALA A 27 5.67 5.84 2.54
C ALA A 27 5.49 4.36 2.15
N SER A 28 4.39 4.01 1.48
CA SER A 28 4.17 2.68 0.87
C SER A 28 4.82 2.54 -0.50
N TYR A 29 5.25 3.65 -1.10
CA TYR A 29 5.82 3.71 -2.45
C TYR A 29 4.85 3.22 -3.55
N GLY A 30 3.55 3.44 -3.34
CA GLY A 30 2.49 2.98 -4.25
C GLY A 30 1.75 1.75 -3.72
N HIS A 31 1.34 0.87 -4.64
CA HIS A 31 0.64 -0.38 -4.35
C HIS A 31 1.60 -1.40 -3.72
N ILE A 32 1.15 -2.10 -2.67
CA ILE A 32 1.93 -3.16 -1.98
C ILE A 32 1.54 -4.57 -2.45
N ARG A 33 0.41 -4.67 -3.16
CA ARG A 33 -0.15 -5.89 -3.72
C ARG A 33 -0.83 -5.57 -5.02
N ASP A 34 -0.79 -6.52 -5.94
CA ASP A 34 -1.49 -6.45 -7.21
C ASP A 34 -2.08 -7.83 -7.55
N LEU A 35 -2.95 -7.85 -8.55
CA LEU A 35 -3.42 -9.08 -9.15
C LEU A 35 -2.25 -9.76 -9.89
N PRO A 36 -2.10 -11.09 -9.78
CA PRO A 36 -1.15 -11.81 -10.63
C PRO A 36 -1.40 -11.48 -12.11
N SER A 37 -0.34 -11.32 -12.90
CA SER A 37 -0.46 -10.94 -14.32
C SER A 37 -0.99 -12.08 -15.23
N LYS A 38 -1.46 -13.18 -14.64
CA LYS A 38 -1.94 -14.38 -15.35
C LYS A 38 -3.47 -14.40 -15.38
N ASN A 39 -4.03 -15.15 -16.32
CA ASN A 39 -5.47 -15.42 -16.33
C ASN A 39 -5.87 -16.19 -15.07
N GLY A 40 -7.03 -15.85 -14.50
CA GLY A 40 -7.57 -16.49 -13.30
C GLY A 40 -7.34 -15.71 -11.99
N SER A 41 -6.86 -14.47 -12.04
CA SER A 41 -6.69 -13.62 -10.85
C SER A 41 -8.01 -13.14 -10.23
N VAL A 42 -9.11 -13.30 -10.96
CA VAL A 42 -10.48 -13.06 -10.49
C VAL A 42 -11.29 -14.31 -10.81
N ASP A 43 -12.00 -14.85 -9.82
CA ASP A 43 -12.91 -15.98 -9.97
C ASP A 43 -14.38 -15.50 -10.02
N PRO A 44 -15.00 -15.40 -11.21
CA PRO A 44 -16.38 -14.91 -11.34
C PRO A 44 -17.42 -15.85 -10.74
N GLU A 45 -17.10 -17.14 -10.60
CA GLU A 45 -18.04 -18.14 -10.08
C GLU A 45 -18.08 -18.12 -8.54
N ASN A 46 -17.08 -17.50 -7.90
CA ASN A 46 -16.99 -17.35 -6.45
C ASN A 46 -17.07 -15.87 -6.03
N ASP A 47 -18.18 -15.20 -6.35
CA ASP A 47 -18.44 -13.79 -5.99
C ASP A 47 -17.29 -12.83 -6.36
N PHE A 48 -16.66 -13.07 -7.51
CA PHE A 48 -15.51 -12.30 -8.00
C PHE A 48 -14.32 -12.30 -7.01
N GLU A 49 -14.11 -13.41 -6.29
CA GLU A 49 -12.95 -13.55 -5.40
C GLU A 49 -11.65 -13.26 -6.17
N MET A 50 -10.78 -12.44 -5.55
CA MET A 50 -9.53 -11.99 -6.15
C MET A 50 -8.33 -12.64 -5.47
N VAL A 51 -7.42 -13.17 -6.28
CA VAL A 51 -6.11 -13.61 -5.82
C VAL A 51 -5.16 -12.41 -5.84
N TRP A 52 -4.49 -12.16 -4.72
CA TRP A 52 -3.55 -11.03 -4.56
C TRP A 52 -2.13 -11.54 -4.35
N GLU A 53 -1.17 -10.93 -5.04
CA GLU A 53 0.26 -11.18 -4.86
C GLU A 53 0.93 -9.95 -4.24
N ALA A 54 1.85 -10.16 -3.29
CA ALA A 54 2.68 -9.07 -2.76
C ALA A 54 3.68 -8.61 -3.82
N ASP A 55 3.80 -7.30 -4.01
CA ASP A 55 4.81 -6.78 -4.92
C ASP A 55 6.19 -7.10 -4.36
N SER A 56 6.92 -7.93 -5.09
CA SER A 56 8.27 -8.41 -4.73
C SER A 56 9.33 -7.30 -4.76
N LYS A 57 8.98 -6.09 -5.21
CA LYS A 57 9.87 -4.92 -5.24
C LYS A 57 9.79 -4.00 -4.00
N SER A 58 9.02 -4.38 -2.97
CA SER A 58 8.85 -3.59 -1.73
C SER A 58 10.00 -3.74 -0.75
#